data_AF-A0A2M9Y7N1-F1
#
_entry.id   AF-A0A2M9Y7N1-F1
#
_cell.length_a   1.000
_cell.length_b   1.000
_cell.length_c   1.000
_cell.angle_alpha   90.00
_cell.angle_beta   90.00
_cell.angle_gamma   90.00
#
_symmetry.space_group_name_H-M   'P 1'
#
loop_
_entity.id
_entity.type
_entity.pdbx_description
1 polymer ?
#
loop_
_entity_poly.entity_id
_entity_poly.type
_entity_poly.pdbx_seq_one_letter_code
_entity_poly.pdbx_strand_id
1 'polypeptide(L)'
;MVFINKITQKDILEIFADVINDRSKYFDLHPYLNDVPGFSIQKPYEQNLKFKPPLDRKGNPDEVCLFKVGLYHLDPDEQSGRYQIYVAASKFSKFISKYPFYNFEQEDCPTKESLAESNKTPSPIPRHFVVEIDLKVKKLYLNNKEILPTNLFAELYDFHIKNVTSLFIARKKIQRSLCYIIVSPFNLINAVLYFASKLLFGITISASYKSNIEPGELQLTSYANRTKTVPILNYEMSVQTIYSFTVICSGVYAYNYYCLGISDFVESVLNNAALTLIFGLPLVMTYDYLIPYLFEQLFKLNFRIVNLLQSLLLR
;
A
#
# COMPACT_ATOMS: atom_id res chain seq x y z
N MET A 1 -51.67 -17.62 3.35
CA MET A 1 -50.75 -17.15 4.40
C MET A 1 -49.44 -17.91 4.22
N VAL A 2 -48.42 -17.25 3.70
CA VAL A 2 -47.05 -17.81 3.71
C VAL A 2 -46.52 -17.55 5.11
N PHE A 3 -46.30 -18.60 5.89
CA PHE A 3 -45.62 -18.48 7.18
C PHE A 3 -44.18 -18.01 6.90
N ILE A 4 -43.88 -16.77 7.27
CA ILE A 4 -42.54 -16.20 7.21
C ILE A 4 -41.78 -16.77 8.40
N ASN A 5 -40.95 -17.79 8.17
CA ASN A 5 -40.10 -18.36 9.20
C ASN A 5 -38.94 -17.40 9.48
N LYS A 6 -39.05 -16.63 10.55
CA LYS A 6 -37.93 -15.88 11.13
C LYS A 6 -36.83 -16.87 11.50
N ILE A 7 -35.60 -16.59 11.06
CA ILE A 7 -34.43 -17.41 11.41
C ILE A 7 -34.23 -17.42 12.93
N THR A 8 -34.03 -18.61 13.49
CA THR A 8 -33.84 -18.83 14.93
C THR A 8 -32.42 -19.28 15.24
N GLN A 9 -32.04 -19.18 16.52
CA GLN A 9 -30.79 -19.76 17.02
C GLN A 9 -30.64 -21.25 16.64
N LYS A 10 -31.73 -22.01 16.72
CA LYS A 10 -31.74 -23.44 16.40
C LYS A 10 -31.41 -23.70 14.93
N ASP A 11 -31.92 -22.88 14.02
CA ASP A 11 -31.67 -23.03 12.58
C ASP A 11 -30.19 -22.85 12.25
N ILE A 12 -29.54 -21.82 12.82
CA ILE A 12 -28.10 -21.60 12.68
C ILE A 12 -27.32 -22.79 13.24
N LEU A 13 -27.64 -23.24 14.46
CA LEU A 13 -26.92 -24.36 15.08
C LEU A 13 -27.07 -25.67 14.30
N GLU A 14 -28.23 -25.91 13.68
CA GLU A 14 -28.47 -27.09 12.86
C GLU A 14 -27.66 -27.06 11.55
N ILE A 15 -27.62 -25.91 10.87
CA ILE A 15 -26.83 -25.74 9.64
C ILE A 15 -25.33 -25.97 9.89
N PHE A 16 -24.83 -25.54 11.05
CA PHE A 16 -23.42 -25.68 11.42
C PHE A 16 -23.14 -26.91 12.30
N ALA A 17 -24.08 -27.86 12.42
CA ALA A 17 -23.98 -28.99 13.33
C ALA A 17 -22.69 -29.82 13.12
N ASP A 18 -22.30 -30.08 11.87
CA ASP A 18 -21.09 -30.86 11.56
C ASP A 18 -19.81 -30.23 12.11
N VAL A 19 -19.72 -28.90 12.05
CA VAL A 19 -18.57 -28.14 12.60
C VAL A 19 -18.63 -28.13 14.12
N ILE A 20 -19.82 -27.91 14.68
CA ILE A 20 -20.05 -27.85 16.13
C ILE A 20 -19.75 -29.18 16.82
N ASN A 21 -20.07 -30.29 16.15
CA ASN A 21 -19.90 -31.64 16.67
C ASN A 21 -18.47 -32.19 16.49
N ASP A 22 -17.63 -31.57 15.66
CA ASP A 22 -16.21 -31.94 15.51
C ASP A 22 -15.37 -31.40 16.69
N ARG A 23 -15.55 -32.03 17.85
CA ARG A 23 -14.84 -31.70 19.11
C ARG A 23 -13.33 -31.91 19.05
N SER A 24 -12.84 -32.63 18.03
CA SER A 24 -11.40 -32.82 17.84
C SER A 24 -10.71 -31.54 17.35
N LYS A 25 -11.45 -30.67 16.66
CA LYS A 25 -10.93 -29.41 16.10
C LYS A 25 -11.48 -28.18 16.79
N TYR A 26 -12.75 -28.23 17.19
CA TYR A 26 -13.47 -27.08 17.70
C TYR A 26 -13.95 -27.31 19.14
N PHE A 27 -13.84 -26.29 19.97
CA PHE A 27 -14.20 -26.36 21.39
C PHE A 27 -14.85 -25.05 21.85
N ASP A 28 -15.41 -25.05 23.06
CA ASP A 28 -16.07 -23.89 23.69
C ASP A 28 -17.12 -23.20 22.78
N LEU A 29 -18.19 -23.94 22.48
CA LEU A 29 -19.35 -23.37 21.78
C LEU A 29 -20.10 -22.42 22.71
N HIS A 30 -20.26 -21.17 22.26
CA HIS A 30 -21.05 -20.15 22.94
C HIS A 30 -22.11 -19.58 21.99
N PRO A 31 -23.39 -20.01 22.12
CA PRO A 31 -24.52 -19.34 21.49
C PRO A 31 -24.62 -17.87 21.93
N TYR A 32 -25.13 -17.00 21.05
CA TYR A 32 -25.38 -15.60 21.43
C TYR A 32 -26.59 -15.48 22.36
N LEU A 33 -26.58 -14.45 23.20
CA LEU A 33 -27.63 -14.17 24.18
C LEU A 33 -28.79 -13.38 23.54
N ASN A 34 -29.93 -13.32 24.25
CA ASN A 34 -31.11 -12.50 23.91
C ASN A 34 -31.75 -12.83 22.55
N ASP A 35 -31.86 -14.12 22.23
CA ASP A 35 -32.51 -14.61 21.00
C ASP A 35 -31.89 -14.10 19.68
N VAL A 36 -30.66 -13.57 19.72
CA VAL A 36 -29.92 -13.19 18.52
C VAL A 36 -29.37 -14.46 17.86
N PRO A 37 -29.78 -14.81 16.62
CA PRO A 37 -29.30 -16.02 15.96
C PRO A 37 -27.80 -15.93 15.65
N GLY A 38 -27.01 -16.78 16.28
CA GLY A 38 -25.57 -16.82 16.09
C GLY A 38 -24.82 -17.57 17.19
N PHE A 39 -23.56 -17.85 16.93
CA PHE A 39 -22.69 -18.50 17.91
C PHE A 39 -21.24 -18.10 17.70
N SER A 40 -20.42 -18.39 18.70
CA SER A 40 -18.98 -18.42 18.56
C SER A 40 -18.42 -19.76 18.98
N ILE A 41 -17.34 -20.17 18.34
CA ILE A 41 -16.64 -21.42 18.65
C ILE A 41 -15.14 -21.22 18.46
N GLN A 42 -14.33 -21.95 19.22
CA GLN A 42 -12.89 -21.78 19.25
C GLN A 42 -12.18 -22.93 18.52
N LYS A 43 -11.04 -22.62 17.89
CA LYS A 43 -10.10 -23.59 17.30
C LYS A 43 -8.68 -23.22 17.74
N PRO A 44 -7.85 -24.17 18.21
CA PRO A 44 -6.47 -23.86 18.56
C PRO A 44 -5.67 -23.54 17.29
N TYR A 45 -4.70 -22.63 17.40
CA TYR A 45 -3.77 -22.40 16.30
C TYR A 45 -2.86 -23.63 16.09
N GLU A 46 -2.52 -23.89 14.84
CA GLU A 46 -1.60 -24.98 14.49
C GLU A 46 -0.18 -24.67 14.97
N GLN A 47 0.54 -25.71 15.41
CA GLN A 47 1.90 -25.58 15.95
C GLN A 47 2.94 -25.12 14.91
N ASN A 48 2.65 -25.32 13.62
CA ASN A 48 3.61 -25.13 12.52
C ASN A 48 3.64 -23.68 11.99
N LEU A 49 2.97 -22.75 12.67
CA LEU A 49 2.88 -21.35 12.27
C LEU A 49 4.06 -20.54 12.80
N LYS A 50 4.37 -19.42 12.13
CA LYS A 50 5.36 -18.45 12.66
C LYS A 50 4.81 -17.60 13.79
N PHE A 51 3.49 -17.49 13.86
CA PHE A 51 2.80 -16.93 15.01
C PHE A 51 2.96 -17.88 16.21
N LYS A 52 3.38 -17.34 17.34
CA LYS A 52 3.46 -18.07 18.60
C LYS A 52 2.44 -17.49 19.57
N PRO A 53 1.35 -18.19 19.92
CA PRO A 53 0.43 -17.70 20.93
C PRO A 53 1.17 -17.61 22.28
N PRO A 54 0.85 -16.61 23.11
CA PRO A 54 1.42 -16.52 24.45
C PRO A 54 0.91 -17.69 25.31
N LEU A 55 1.79 -18.20 26.16
CA LEU A 55 1.58 -19.39 26.97
C LEU A 55 1.45 -19.04 28.44
N ASP A 56 0.55 -19.72 29.15
CA ASP A 56 0.46 -19.71 30.60
C ASP A 56 1.64 -20.45 31.25
N ARG A 57 1.67 -20.48 32.58
CA ARG A 57 2.72 -21.18 33.35
C ARG A 57 2.72 -22.71 33.14
N LYS A 58 1.60 -23.28 32.67
CA LYS A 58 1.44 -24.70 32.36
C LYS A 58 1.78 -25.01 30.89
N GLY A 59 2.15 -24.00 30.10
CA GLY A 59 2.44 -24.15 28.67
C GLY A 59 1.21 -24.18 27.78
N ASN A 60 0.02 -23.87 28.29
CA ASN A 60 -1.19 -23.81 27.47
C ASN A 60 -1.28 -22.47 26.72
N PRO A 61 -1.71 -22.47 25.46
CA PRO A 61 -1.88 -21.25 24.69
C PRO A 61 -3.10 -20.45 25.17
N ASP A 62 -2.86 -19.18 25.48
CA ASP A 62 -3.88 -18.18 25.80
C ASP A 62 -4.65 -17.75 24.55
N GLU A 63 -3.94 -17.52 23.43
CA GLU A 63 -4.57 -17.05 22.19
C GLU A 63 -5.00 -18.21 21.26
N VAL A 64 -6.23 -18.12 20.76
CA VAL A 64 -6.84 -19.09 19.84
C VAL A 64 -7.61 -18.39 18.72
N CYS A 65 -7.97 -19.14 17.68
CA CYS A 65 -8.84 -18.64 16.62
C CYS A 65 -10.30 -18.75 17.08
N LEU A 66 -10.97 -17.61 17.22
CA LEU A 66 -12.39 -17.53 17.49
C LEU A 66 -13.14 -17.34 16.19
N PHE A 67 -14.03 -18.29 15.89
CA PHE A 67 -15.04 -18.15 14.86
C PHE A 67 -16.29 -17.50 15.42
N LYS A 68 -16.87 -16.57 14.68
CA LYS A 68 -18.12 -15.88 15.01
C LYS A 68 -19.06 -16.03 13.83
N VAL A 69 -20.26 -16.54 14.08
CA VAL A 69 -21.33 -16.68 13.10
C VAL A 69 -22.53 -15.88 13.61
N GLY A 70 -23.07 -15.00 12.77
CA GLY A 70 -24.26 -14.22 13.09
C GLY A 70 -24.89 -13.60 11.86
N LEU A 71 -26.06 -13.00 12.02
CA LEU A 71 -26.75 -12.32 10.92
C LEU A 71 -26.01 -11.05 10.48
N TYR A 72 -25.88 -10.85 9.16
CA TYR A 72 -25.24 -9.66 8.60
C TYR A 72 -26.22 -8.48 8.49
N HIS A 73 -27.47 -8.75 8.11
CA HIS A 73 -28.57 -7.78 8.09
C HIS A 73 -29.83 -8.37 8.73
N LEU A 74 -30.57 -7.53 9.46
CA LEU A 74 -31.83 -7.89 10.14
C LEU A 74 -33.06 -7.81 9.21
N ASP A 75 -32.93 -7.15 8.05
CA ASP A 75 -33.96 -7.08 7.02
C ASP A 75 -33.63 -8.07 5.90
N PRO A 76 -33.99 -9.35 6.05
CA PRO A 76 -33.90 -10.31 4.96
C PRO A 76 -34.88 -9.91 3.86
N ASP A 77 -34.59 -10.35 2.64
CA ASP A 77 -35.60 -10.42 1.60
C ASP A 77 -36.56 -11.56 2.00
N GLU A 78 -37.46 -11.26 2.96
CA GLU A 78 -38.29 -12.21 3.74
C GLU A 78 -39.08 -13.18 2.85
N GLN A 79 -39.34 -12.80 1.60
CA GLN A 79 -40.08 -13.60 0.63
C GLN A 79 -39.25 -14.75 0.05
N SER A 80 -37.91 -14.63 0.03
CA SER A 80 -37.01 -15.63 -0.58
C SER A 80 -36.75 -16.83 0.34
N GLY A 81 -36.79 -16.63 1.66
CA GLY A 81 -36.32 -17.62 2.65
C GLY A 81 -34.78 -17.71 2.74
N ARG A 82 -34.08 -16.72 2.17
CA ARG A 82 -32.62 -16.61 2.21
C ARG A 82 -32.16 -15.50 3.14
N TYR A 83 -31.09 -15.76 3.88
CA TYR A 83 -30.56 -14.88 4.92
C TYR A 83 -29.06 -14.71 4.75
N GLN A 84 -28.56 -13.49 4.85
CA GLN A 84 -27.12 -13.23 4.87
C GLN A 84 -26.59 -13.36 6.30
N ILE A 85 -25.56 -14.18 6.46
CA ILE A 85 -24.80 -14.30 7.70
C ILE A 85 -23.35 -13.94 7.47
N TYR A 86 -22.72 -13.37 8.50
CA TYR A 86 -21.27 -13.24 8.54
C TYR A 86 -20.68 -14.45 9.23
N VAL A 87 -19.55 -14.93 8.69
CA VAL A 87 -18.67 -15.91 9.35
C VAL A 87 -17.31 -15.25 9.45
N ALA A 88 -16.85 -14.97 10.66
CA ALA A 88 -15.61 -14.25 10.92
C ALA A 88 -14.64 -15.09 11.75
N ALA A 89 -13.35 -15.02 11.43
CA ALA A 89 -12.26 -15.60 12.19
C ALA A 89 -11.38 -14.48 12.74
N SER A 90 -11.11 -14.53 14.04
CA SER A 90 -10.33 -13.51 14.74
C SER A 90 -9.49 -14.14 15.84
N LYS A 91 -8.39 -13.46 16.18
CA LYS A 91 -7.57 -13.83 17.33
C LYS A 91 -8.33 -13.51 18.61
N PHE A 92 -8.31 -14.42 19.57
CA PHE A 92 -9.01 -14.29 20.84
C PHE A 92 -8.13 -14.78 21.99
N SER A 93 -7.96 -13.93 23.01
CA SER A 93 -7.25 -14.28 24.25
C SER A 93 -8.26 -14.81 25.27
N LYS A 94 -8.05 -16.03 25.75
CA LYS A 94 -8.89 -16.65 26.77
C LYS A 94 -8.84 -15.87 28.08
N PHE A 95 -7.65 -15.42 28.47
CA PHE A 95 -7.43 -14.68 29.69
C PHE A 95 -8.09 -13.29 29.63
N ILE A 96 -7.82 -12.52 28.57
CA ILE A 96 -8.38 -11.15 28.42
C ILE A 96 -9.90 -11.18 28.26
N SER A 97 -10.47 -12.28 27.79
CA SER A 97 -11.92 -12.44 27.75
C SER A 97 -12.59 -12.50 29.13
N LYS A 98 -11.84 -12.93 30.16
CA LYS A 98 -12.31 -13.04 31.55
C LYS A 98 -11.87 -11.85 32.40
N TYR A 99 -10.69 -11.32 32.13
CA TYR A 99 -10.08 -10.23 32.89
C TYR A 99 -9.69 -9.08 31.96
N PRO A 100 -10.01 -7.82 32.28
CA PRO A 100 -9.77 -6.69 31.37
C PRO A 100 -8.29 -6.44 31.08
N PHE A 101 -7.38 -6.88 31.95
CA PHE A 101 -5.93 -6.68 31.83
C PHE A 101 -5.17 -7.92 32.30
N TYR A 102 -3.96 -8.12 31.77
CA TYR A 102 -3.06 -9.18 32.21
C TYR A 102 -2.66 -9.00 33.67
N ASN A 103 -2.92 -10.03 34.48
CA ASN A 103 -2.44 -10.12 35.86
C ASN A 103 -1.48 -11.31 35.98
N PHE A 104 -0.18 -11.03 35.88
CA PHE A 104 0.88 -12.05 35.87
C PHE A 104 0.99 -12.87 37.17
N GLU A 105 0.27 -12.49 38.23
CA GLU A 105 0.19 -13.26 39.47
C GLU A 105 -0.75 -14.47 39.33
N GLN A 106 -1.75 -14.38 38.44
CA GLN A 106 -2.71 -15.46 38.19
C GLN A 106 -2.08 -16.63 37.43
N GLU A 107 -2.52 -17.85 37.74
CA GLU A 107 -1.92 -19.07 37.21
C GLU A 107 -2.22 -19.29 35.72
N ASP A 108 -3.41 -18.88 35.28
CA ASP A 108 -3.90 -18.95 33.90
C ASP A 108 -3.51 -17.73 33.04
N CYS A 109 -2.87 -16.71 33.64
CA CYS A 109 -2.33 -15.58 32.89
C CYS A 109 -1.11 -16.04 32.07
N PRO A 110 -0.99 -15.64 30.79
CA PRO A 110 0.23 -15.84 30.05
C PRO A 110 1.42 -15.19 30.76
N THR A 111 2.58 -15.84 30.71
CA THR A 111 3.80 -15.29 31.31
C THR A 111 4.27 -14.04 30.57
N LYS A 112 4.93 -13.13 31.28
CA LYS A 112 5.43 -11.88 30.70
C LYS A 112 6.42 -12.15 29.56
N GLU A 113 7.26 -13.15 29.74
CA GLU A 113 8.25 -13.60 28.75
C GLU A 113 7.57 -14.15 27.50
N SER A 114 6.55 -15.00 27.67
CA SER A 114 5.83 -15.59 26.54
C SER A 114 5.01 -14.55 25.78
N LEU A 115 4.38 -13.60 26.49
CA LEU A 115 3.71 -12.47 25.87
C LEU A 115 4.68 -11.61 25.05
N ALA A 116 5.87 -11.32 25.59
CA ALA A 116 6.90 -10.58 24.89
C ALA A 116 7.44 -11.33 23.65
N GLU A 117 7.54 -12.65 23.71
CA GLU A 117 7.92 -13.47 22.55
C GLU A 117 6.83 -13.46 21.48
N SER A 118 5.57 -13.66 21.87
CA SER A 118 4.41 -13.63 20.95
C SER A 118 4.34 -12.32 20.17
N ASN A 119 4.54 -11.19 20.86
CA ASN A 119 4.54 -9.85 20.24
C ASN A 119 5.64 -9.63 19.19
N LYS A 120 6.71 -10.43 19.20
CA LYS A 120 7.77 -10.40 18.17
C LYS A 120 7.41 -11.23 16.93
N THR A 121 6.37 -12.04 17.01
CA THR A 121 5.91 -12.89 15.90
C THR A 121 4.81 -12.20 15.09
N PRO A 122 4.67 -12.51 13.79
CA PRO A 122 3.57 -11.97 12.99
C PRO A 122 2.24 -12.49 13.55
N SER A 123 1.25 -11.61 13.70
CA SER A 123 -0.09 -11.98 14.18
C SER A 123 -1.03 -12.34 13.03
N PRO A 124 -1.92 -13.35 13.18
CA PRO A 124 -2.98 -13.64 12.23
C PRO A 124 -3.90 -12.43 12.01
N ILE A 125 -4.42 -12.26 10.79
CA ILE A 125 -5.24 -11.09 10.42
C ILE A 125 -6.72 -11.47 10.48
N PRO A 126 -7.59 -10.74 11.20
CA PRO A 126 -9.03 -11.02 11.21
C PRO A 126 -9.63 -11.05 9.80
N ARG A 127 -10.41 -12.09 9.50
CA ARG A 127 -11.07 -12.29 8.20
C ARG A 127 -12.54 -12.57 8.40
N HIS A 128 -13.35 -12.27 7.39
CA HIS A 128 -14.75 -12.64 7.37
C HIS A 128 -15.21 -12.95 5.95
N PHE A 129 -16.22 -13.80 5.87
CA PHE A 129 -17.04 -14.00 4.69
C PHE A 129 -18.48 -13.59 5.01
N VAL A 130 -19.17 -13.07 4.01
CA VAL A 130 -20.63 -12.94 4.02
C VAL A 130 -21.15 -14.08 3.15
N VAL A 131 -22.00 -14.92 3.72
CA VAL A 131 -22.59 -16.09 3.04
C VAL A 131 -24.11 -16.05 3.15
N GLU A 132 -24.78 -16.69 2.21
CA GLU A 132 -26.22 -16.83 2.21
C GLU A 132 -26.62 -18.19 2.78
N ILE A 133 -27.62 -18.20 3.66
CA ILE A 133 -28.31 -19.40 4.13
C ILE A 133 -29.66 -19.48 3.42
N ASP A 134 -29.98 -20.64 2.88
CA ASP A 134 -31.34 -20.97 2.45
C ASP A 134 -31.98 -21.91 3.49
N LEU A 135 -32.96 -21.40 4.25
CA LEU A 135 -33.60 -22.16 5.34
C LEU A 135 -34.50 -23.29 4.83
N LYS A 136 -34.99 -23.23 3.58
CA LYS A 136 -35.88 -24.26 3.03
C LYS A 136 -35.11 -25.56 2.78
N VAL A 137 -33.88 -25.42 2.27
CA VAL A 137 -33.00 -26.55 1.96
C VAL A 137 -31.89 -26.77 2.99
N LYS A 138 -31.74 -25.89 3.97
CA LYS A 138 -30.69 -25.90 5.01
C LYS A 138 -29.27 -25.93 4.43
N LYS A 139 -29.03 -25.09 3.42
CA LYS A 139 -27.75 -25.02 2.70
C LYS A 139 -27.12 -23.63 2.80
N LEU A 140 -25.79 -23.61 2.71
CA LEU A 140 -24.97 -22.40 2.67
C LEU A 140 -24.50 -22.14 1.24
N TYR A 141 -24.48 -20.86 0.86
CA TYR A 141 -24.00 -20.41 -0.44
C TYR A 141 -22.98 -19.28 -0.27
N LEU A 142 -21.84 -19.41 -0.94
CA LEU A 142 -20.83 -18.36 -1.08
C LEU A 142 -20.71 -18.03 -2.57
N ASN A 143 -20.97 -16.78 -2.96
CA ASN A 143 -20.97 -16.35 -4.36
C ASN A 143 -21.83 -17.26 -5.27
N ASN A 144 -23.07 -17.55 -4.87
CA ASN A 144 -24.03 -18.44 -5.55
C ASN A 144 -23.58 -19.91 -5.71
N LYS A 145 -22.52 -20.34 -5.03
CA LYS A 145 -22.09 -21.75 -5.00
C LYS A 145 -22.38 -22.36 -3.65
N GLU A 146 -22.99 -23.54 -3.64
CA GLU A 146 -23.21 -24.31 -2.42
C GLU A 146 -21.86 -24.65 -1.78
N ILE A 147 -21.76 -24.43 -0.48
CA ILE A 147 -20.57 -24.70 0.32
C ILE A 147 -20.94 -25.42 1.60
N LEU A 148 -20.13 -26.41 1.99
CA LEU A 148 -20.30 -27.07 3.28
C LEU A 148 -19.76 -26.17 4.41
N PRO A 149 -20.43 -26.14 5.58
CA PRO A 149 -19.95 -25.38 6.73
C PRO A 149 -18.49 -25.70 7.12
N THR A 150 -18.10 -26.96 7.02
CA THR A 150 -16.74 -27.45 7.30
C THR A 150 -15.71 -26.86 6.35
N ASN A 151 -16.02 -26.80 5.05
CA ASN A 151 -15.16 -26.19 4.03
C ASN A 151 -15.07 -24.68 4.23
N LEU A 152 -16.18 -24.02 4.56
CA LEU A 152 -16.22 -22.58 4.83
C LEU A 152 -15.30 -22.21 6.01
N PHE A 153 -15.36 -22.97 7.11
CA PHE A 153 -14.51 -22.73 8.28
C PHE A 153 -13.03 -23.04 7.98
N ALA A 154 -12.74 -24.09 7.21
CA ALA A 154 -11.38 -24.43 6.81
C ALA A 154 -10.78 -23.33 5.92
N GLU A 155 -11.51 -22.88 4.89
CA GLU A 155 -11.07 -21.81 3.99
C GLU A 155 -10.86 -20.48 4.75
N LEU A 156 -11.78 -20.15 5.67
CA LEU A 156 -11.67 -18.95 6.48
C LEU A 156 -10.48 -19.02 7.45
N TYR A 157 -10.23 -20.20 8.05
CA TYR A 157 -9.07 -20.42 8.90
C TYR A 157 -7.77 -20.23 8.11
N ASP A 158 -7.64 -20.90 6.97
CA ASP A 158 -6.45 -20.82 6.10
C ASP A 158 -6.20 -19.38 5.66
N PHE A 159 -7.27 -18.63 5.35
CA PHE A 159 -7.17 -17.23 4.99
C PHE A 159 -6.75 -16.33 6.17
N HIS A 160 -7.20 -16.65 7.38
CA HIS A 160 -6.84 -15.97 8.62
C HIS A 160 -5.35 -16.18 9.00
N ILE A 161 -4.83 -17.41 8.82
CA ILE A 161 -3.45 -17.76 9.15
C ILE A 161 -2.45 -17.55 8.01
N LYS A 162 -2.93 -17.27 6.79
CA LYS A 162 -2.09 -17.15 5.57
C LYS A 162 -0.85 -16.30 5.79
N ASN A 163 -0.97 -15.16 6.45
CA ASN A 163 0.11 -14.20 6.64
C ASN A 163 1.18 -14.64 7.67
N VAL A 164 0.87 -15.65 8.48
CA VAL A 164 1.78 -16.21 9.49
C VAL A 164 2.37 -17.56 9.08
N THR A 165 2.08 -18.03 7.86
CA THR A 165 2.73 -19.21 7.29
C THR A 165 4.15 -18.90 6.81
N SER A 166 5.06 -19.87 6.96
CA SER A 166 6.45 -19.76 6.51
C SER A 166 6.55 -19.43 5.01
N LEU A 167 5.73 -20.09 4.20
CA LEU A 167 5.69 -19.95 2.75
C LEU A 167 5.23 -18.54 2.33
N PHE A 168 4.21 -17.97 2.97
CA PHE A 168 3.78 -16.60 2.67
C PHE A 168 4.87 -15.58 3.03
N ILE A 169 5.51 -15.74 4.20
CA ILE A 169 6.59 -14.85 4.63
C ILE A 169 7.79 -14.94 3.67
N ALA A 170 8.17 -16.15 3.25
CA ALA A 170 9.23 -16.36 2.27
C ALA A 170 8.89 -15.69 0.93
N ARG A 171 7.68 -15.90 0.39
CA ARG A 171 7.20 -15.25 -0.83
C ARG A 171 7.26 -13.73 -0.72
N LYS A 172 6.77 -13.16 0.38
CA LYS A 172 6.80 -11.71 0.62
C LYS A 172 8.23 -11.16 0.72
N LYS A 173 9.15 -11.92 1.31
CA LYS A 173 10.58 -11.55 1.38
C LYS A 173 11.19 -11.53 -0.03
N ILE A 174 10.94 -12.57 -0.83
CA ILE A 174 11.40 -12.66 -2.23
C ILE A 174 10.83 -11.50 -3.05
N GLN A 175 9.52 -11.26 -2.95
CA GLN A 175 8.82 -10.18 -3.64
C GLN A 175 9.42 -8.80 -3.31
N ARG A 176 9.73 -8.54 -2.04
CA ARG A 176 10.42 -7.33 -1.60
C ARG A 176 11.84 -7.23 -2.14
N SER A 177 12.61 -8.32 -2.12
CA SER A 177 13.96 -8.34 -2.68
C SER A 177 13.96 -8.09 -4.19
N LEU A 178 13.05 -8.71 -4.94
CA LEU A 178 12.87 -8.48 -6.37
C LEU A 178 12.49 -7.03 -6.66
N CYS A 179 11.54 -6.49 -5.88
CA CYS A 179 11.16 -5.08 -5.98
C CYS A 179 12.37 -4.16 -5.77
N TYR A 180 13.19 -4.43 -4.75
CA TYR A 180 14.41 -3.67 -4.52
C TYR A 180 15.39 -3.77 -5.70
N ILE A 181 15.63 -4.97 -6.24
CA ILE A 181 16.54 -5.19 -7.37
C ILE A 181 16.06 -4.44 -8.63
N ILE A 182 14.77 -4.55 -8.95
CA ILE A 182 14.17 -3.95 -10.15
C ILE A 182 14.12 -2.42 -10.04
N VAL A 183 13.86 -1.88 -8.85
CA VAL A 183 13.77 -0.44 -8.59
C VAL A 183 15.15 0.21 -8.39
N SER A 184 16.14 -0.55 -7.93
CA SER A 184 17.52 -0.08 -7.66
C SER A 184 18.15 0.78 -8.77
N PRO A 185 18.16 0.38 -10.06
CA PRO A 185 18.76 1.21 -11.12
C PRO A 185 18.09 2.58 -11.25
N PHE A 186 16.77 2.66 -11.07
CA PHE A 186 16.04 3.93 -11.13
C PHE A 186 16.36 4.83 -9.92
N ASN A 187 16.51 4.24 -8.73
CA ASN A 187 16.97 4.97 -7.56
C ASN A 187 18.40 5.50 -7.73
N LEU A 188 19.28 4.72 -8.36
CA LEU A 188 20.65 5.15 -8.69
C LEU A 188 20.63 6.32 -9.68
N ILE A 189 19.82 6.22 -10.74
CA ILE A 189 19.65 7.32 -11.72
C ILE A 189 19.15 8.58 -11.01
N ASN A 190 18.14 8.46 -10.14
CA ASN A 190 17.65 9.60 -9.35
C ASN A 190 18.73 10.21 -8.45
N ALA A 191 19.60 9.38 -7.83
CA ALA A 191 20.72 9.86 -7.02
C ALA A 191 21.77 10.61 -7.86
N VAL A 192 22.10 10.09 -9.05
CA VAL A 192 23.03 10.74 -9.99
C VAL A 192 22.44 12.07 -10.47
N LEU A 193 21.18 12.09 -10.88
CA LEU A 193 20.50 13.32 -11.29
C LEU A 193 20.45 14.35 -10.16
N TYR A 194 20.30 13.90 -8.90
CA TYR A 194 20.27 14.78 -7.73
C TYR A 194 21.63 15.39 -7.47
N PHE A 195 22.67 14.57 -7.51
CA PHE A 195 24.05 15.03 -7.35
C PHE A 195 24.44 16.01 -8.47
N ALA A 196 24.14 15.70 -9.72
CA ALA A 196 24.40 16.57 -10.87
C ALA A 196 23.60 17.88 -10.78
N SER A 197 22.33 17.84 -10.35
CA SER A 197 21.51 19.05 -10.17
C SER A 197 22.10 19.98 -9.10
N LYS A 198 22.59 19.41 -7.99
CA LYS A 198 23.21 20.16 -6.91
C LYS A 198 24.59 20.71 -7.29
N LEU A 199 25.41 19.91 -7.98
CA LEU A 199 26.77 20.29 -8.36
C LEU A 199 26.79 21.34 -9.48
N LEU A 200 25.97 21.15 -10.52
CA LEU A 200 26.01 21.99 -11.73
C LEU A 200 25.12 23.25 -11.62
N PHE A 201 24.01 23.17 -10.90
CA PHE A 201 22.99 24.23 -10.88
C PHE A 201 22.70 24.78 -9.47
N GLY A 202 23.28 24.20 -8.42
CA GLY A 202 22.96 24.57 -7.04
C GLY A 202 21.51 24.27 -6.64
N ILE A 203 20.79 23.45 -7.42
CA ILE A 203 19.38 23.15 -7.21
C ILE A 203 19.27 21.99 -6.22
N THR A 204 18.56 22.22 -5.11
CA THR A 204 18.15 21.16 -4.18
C THR A 204 16.74 20.70 -4.53
N ILE A 205 16.62 19.46 -4.98
CA ILE A 205 15.33 18.83 -5.27
C ILE A 205 14.80 18.19 -3.99
N SER A 206 13.74 18.74 -3.41
CA SER A 206 13.00 18.10 -2.33
C SER A 206 11.81 17.34 -2.88
N ALA A 207 11.80 16.02 -2.73
CA ALA A 207 10.64 15.19 -2.97
C ALA A 207 9.79 15.14 -1.68
N SER A 208 8.65 15.82 -1.64
CA SER A 208 7.68 15.65 -0.55
C SER A 208 6.65 14.59 -0.93
N TYR A 209 6.55 13.51 -0.15
CA TYR A 209 5.43 12.57 -0.23
C TYR A 209 4.20 13.21 0.40
N LYS A 210 3.18 13.56 -0.40
CA LYS A 210 1.83 13.81 0.14
C LYS A 210 1.23 12.47 0.56
N SER A 211 0.80 12.37 1.81
CA SER A 211 0.34 11.15 2.47
C SER A 211 -1.02 10.61 2.00
N ASN A 212 -1.63 11.16 0.94
CA ASN A 212 -3.00 10.81 0.53
C ASN A 212 -3.02 10.18 -0.87
N ILE A 213 -3.10 8.84 -0.88
CA ILE A 213 -3.84 7.88 -1.74
C ILE A 213 -3.86 8.03 -3.28
N GLU A 214 -3.45 9.14 -3.88
CA GLU A 214 -3.18 9.20 -5.32
C GLU A 214 -1.68 9.05 -5.60
N PRO A 215 -1.27 8.44 -6.73
CA PRO A 215 0.14 8.22 -7.05
C PRO A 215 0.88 9.55 -7.00
N GLY A 216 1.74 9.69 -5.99
CA GLY A 216 2.24 10.96 -5.50
C GLY A 216 2.66 11.92 -6.60
N GLU A 217 1.98 13.06 -6.67
CA GLU A 217 2.49 14.20 -7.40
C GLU A 217 3.79 14.66 -6.73
N LEU A 218 4.90 14.40 -7.41
CA LEU A 218 6.19 14.96 -7.07
C LEU A 218 6.12 16.48 -7.31
N GLN A 219 5.85 17.24 -6.25
CA GLN A 219 6.06 18.69 -6.29
C GLN A 219 7.56 18.96 -6.27
N LEU A 220 8.15 18.98 -7.45
CA LEU A 220 9.44 19.60 -7.68
C LEU A 220 9.25 21.11 -7.52
N THR A 221 9.46 21.61 -6.31
CA THR A 221 9.67 23.04 -6.10
C THR A 221 11.06 23.37 -6.64
N SER A 222 11.17 23.50 -7.96
CA SER A 222 12.23 24.35 -8.50
C SER A 222 11.86 25.76 -8.03
N TYR A 223 12.68 26.32 -7.14
CA TYR A 223 12.73 27.77 -6.99
C TYR A 223 13.39 28.32 -8.27
N ALA A 224 12.76 28.09 -9.42
CA ALA A 224 13.02 28.82 -10.65
C ALA A 224 12.52 30.23 -10.38
N ASN A 225 13.40 31.03 -9.81
CA ASN A 225 13.18 32.41 -9.47
C ASN A 225 12.51 33.14 -10.64
N ARG A 226 11.28 33.60 -10.37
CA ARG A 226 10.73 34.93 -10.66
C ARG A 226 11.58 35.74 -11.63
N THR A 227 10.97 36.16 -12.74
CA THR A 227 11.36 37.27 -13.63
C THR A 227 12.49 38.15 -13.06
N LYS A 228 13.75 37.69 -13.22
CA LYS A 228 14.91 38.50 -12.85
C LYS A 228 15.02 39.61 -13.88
N THR A 229 15.05 40.85 -13.41
CA THR A 229 15.42 42.00 -14.22
C THR A 229 16.91 42.25 -14.04
N VAL A 230 17.58 42.64 -15.13
CA VAL A 230 18.99 43.01 -15.13
C VAL A 230 19.08 44.49 -15.52
N PRO A 231 19.73 45.34 -14.71
CA PRO A 231 19.96 46.72 -15.10
C PRO A 231 21.04 46.79 -16.17
N ILE A 232 20.69 47.32 -17.34
CA ILE A 232 21.61 47.58 -18.46
C ILE A 232 21.50 49.07 -18.79
N LEU A 233 22.60 49.83 -18.67
CA LEU A 233 22.65 51.26 -19.01
C LEU A 233 21.51 52.08 -18.37
N ASN A 234 21.21 51.81 -17.09
CA ASN A 234 20.11 52.41 -16.30
C ASN A 234 18.69 52.03 -16.72
N TYR A 235 18.50 51.05 -17.61
CA TYR A 235 17.21 50.45 -17.92
C TYR A 235 17.10 49.06 -17.31
N GLU A 236 15.98 48.77 -16.65
CA GLU A 236 15.68 47.42 -16.18
C GLU A 236 15.11 46.59 -17.34
N MET A 237 15.85 45.56 -17.76
CA MET A 237 15.40 44.64 -18.80
C MET A 237 15.12 43.27 -18.20
N SER A 238 14.03 42.63 -18.65
CA SER A 238 13.77 41.24 -18.26
C SER A 238 14.77 40.30 -18.92
N VAL A 239 15.18 39.24 -18.22
CA VAL A 239 16.04 38.18 -18.77
C VAL A 239 15.46 37.59 -20.06
N GLN A 240 14.13 37.48 -20.17
CA GLN A 240 13.45 37.00 -21.38
C GLN A 240 13.62 37.96 -22.57
N THR A 241 13.52 39.27 -22.33
CA THR A 241 13.73 40.29 -23.37
C THR A 241 15.18 40.26 -23.88
N ILE A 242 16.15 40.12 -22.96
CA ILE A 242 17.57 39.99 -23.31
C ILE A 242 17.79 38.72 -24.14
N TYR A 243 17.22 37.59 -23.73
CA TYR A 243 17.31 36.31 -24.45
C TYR A 243 16.71 36.39 -25.86
N SER A 244 15.49 36.92 -26.00
CA SER A 244 14.84 37.05 -27.31
C SER A 244 15.63 37.96 -28.24
N PHE A 245 16.16 39.06 -27.72
CA PHE A 245 17.01 39.97 -28.50
C PHE A 245 18.30 39.29 -28.98
N THR A 246 19.02 38.60 -28.08
CA THR A 246 20.28 37.92 -28.45
C THR A 246 20.06 36.76 -29.41
N VAL A 247 18.96 36.00 -29.29
CA VAL A 247 18.57 34.97 -30.26
C VAL A 247 18.27 35.57 -31.63
N ILE A 248 17.52 36.68 -31.70
CA ILE A 248 17.22 37.36 -32.96
C ILE A 248 18.51 37.88 -33.62
N CYS A 249 19.37 38.56 -32.87
CA CYS A 249 20.66 39.05 -33.38
C CYS A 249 21.55 37.89 -33.85
N SER A 250 21.61 36.80 -33.09
CA SER A 250 22.36 35.59 -33.46
C SER A 250 21.82 34.97 -34.76
N GLY A 251 20.50 34.87 -34.90
CA GLY A 251 19.84 34.32 -36.09
C GLY A 251 20.07 35.18 -37.34
N VAL A 252 19.94 36.50 -37.21
CA VAL A 252 20.26 37.45 -38.30
C VAL A 252 21.74 37.37 -38.67
N TYR A 253 22.64 37.28 -37.69
CA TYR A 253 24.07 37.17 -37.94
C TYR A 253 24.44 35.85 -38.64
N ALA A 254 23.92 34.73 -38.15
CA ALA A 254 24.12 33.40 -38.74
C ALA A 254 23.54 33.32 -40.16
N TYR A 255 22.39 33.94 -40.41
CA TYR A 255 21.80 34.01 -41.74
C TYR A 255 22.68 34.77 -42.74
N ASN A 256 23.23 35.92 -42.33
CA ASN A 256 24.14 36.69 -43.19
C ASN A 256 25.44 35.95 -43.50
N TYR A 257 25.91 35.08 -42.60
CA TYR A 257 27.12 34.27 -42.78
C TYR A 257 26.86 32.88 -43.41
N TYR A 258 25.60 32.51 -43.65
CA TYR A 258 25.23 31.22 -44.25
C TYR A 258 25.90 30.96 -45.61
N CYS A 259 26.29 32.03 -46.32
CA CYS A 259 26.95 31.94 -47.63
C CYS A 259 28.49 32.02 -47.59
N LEU A 260 29.12 32.31 -46.45
CA LEU A 260 30.57 32.59 -46.35
C LEU A 260 31.40 31.42 -45.78
N GLY A 261 30.76 30.37 -45.26
CA GLY A 261 31.43 29.19 -44.70
C GLY A 261 31.53 29.19 -43.18
N ILE A 262 31.58 27.97 -42.59
CA ILE A 262 31.49 27.76 -41.14
C ILE A 262 32.76 28.22 -40.40
N SER A 263 33.95 28.08 -41.02
CA SER A 263 35.22 28.50 -40.41
C SER A 263 35.23 30.00 -40.10
N ASP A 264 34.85 30.79 -41.10
CA ASP A 264 34.93 32.25 -41.06
C ASP A 264 33.86 32.81 -40.12
N PHE A 265 32.72 32.14 -40.02
CA PHE A 265 31.68 32.42 -39.03
C PHE A 265 32.20 32.19 -37.60
N VAL A 266 32.78 31.02 -37.31
CA VAL A 266 33.26 30.68 -35.96
C VAL A 266 34.42 31.59 -35.56
N GLU A 267 35.36 31.84 -36.46
CA GLU A 267 36.49 32.73 -36.22
C GLU A 267 36.01 34.17 -35.93
N SER A 268 35.04 34.66 -36.69
CA SER A 268 34.44 35.98 -36.48
C SER A 268 33.72 36.09 -35.12
N VAL A 269 32.98 35.05 -34.73
CA VAL A 269 32.31 35.02 -33.43
C VAL A 269 33.33 35.02 -32.29
N LEU A 270 34.41 34.23 -32.37
CA LEU A 270 35.41 34.14 -31.30
C LEU A 270 36.31 35.38 -31.19
N ASN A 271 36.64 36.02 -32.31
CA ASN A 271 37.53 37.18 -32.34
C ASN A 271 36.83 38.50 -32.02
N ASN A 272 35.49 38.52 -31.96
CA ASN A 272 34.71 39.72 -31.66
C ASN A 272 33.93 39.56 -30.35
N ALA A 273 34.35 40.29 -29.31
CA ALA A 273 33.75 40.21 -27.98
C ALA A 273 32.22 40.46 -27.95
N ALA A 274 31.70 41.32 -28.82
CA ALA A 274 30.26 41.58 -28.91
C ALA A 274 29.51 40.38 -29.50
N LEU A 275 30.08 39.72 -30.52
CA LEU A 275 29.51 38.51 -31.10
C LEU A 275 29.61 37.32 -30.14
N THR A 276 30.75 37.15 -29.46
CA THR A 276 30.90 36.14 -28.39
C THR A 276 29.81 36.31 -27.33
N LEU A 277 29.47 37.55 -26.95
CA LEU A 277 28.38 37.82 -26.02
C LEU A 277 27.00 37.49 -26.61
N ILE A 278 26.74 37.90 -27.84
CA ILE A 278 25.46 37.67 -28.53
C ILE A 278 25.17 36.18 -28.70
N PHE A 279 26.18 35.36 -29.02
CA PHE A 279 26.02 33.91 -29.16
C PHE A 279 26.18 33.15 -27.84
N GLY A 280 27.02 33.63 -26.93
CA GLY A 280 27.26 33.02 -25.63
C GLY A 280 26.08 33.16 -24.67
N LEU A 281 25.42 34.32 -24.63
CA LEU A 281 24.29 34.56 -23.72
C LEU A 281 23.10 33.61 -23.95
N PRO A 282 22.60 33.40 -25.19
CA PRO A 282 21.59 32.39 -25.47
C PRO A 282 22.02 30.99 -25.06
N LEU A 283 23.30 30.64 -25.26
CA LEU A 283 23.83 29.31 -24.96
C LEU A 283 23.89 29.07 -23.45
N VAL A 284 24.37 30.05 -22.68
CA VAL A 284 24.38 30.04 -21.21
C VAL A 284 22.95 30.03 -20.65
N MET A 285 22.05 30.85 -21.19
CA MET A 285 20.65 30.86 -20.75
C MET A 285 19.93 29.56 -21.10
N THR A 286 20.15 29.01 -22.29
CA THR A 286 19.60 27.70 -22.65
C THR A 286 20.16 26.61 -21.73
N TYR A 287 21.45 26.64 -21.40
CA TYR A 287 22.05 25.75 -20.41
C TYR A 287 21.37 25.88 -19.04
N ASP A 288 21.13 27.11 -18.57
CA ASP A 288 20.52 27.38 -17.26
C ASP A 288 19.01 27.10 -17.19
N TYR A 289 18.28 27.13 -18.31
CA TYR A 289 16.82 26.89 -18.33
C TYR A 289 16.45 25.49 -18.85
N LEU A 290 17.00 25.10 -20.00
CA LEU A 290 16.63 23.84 -20.66
C LEU A 290 17.15 22.64 -19.89
N ILE A 291 18.39 22.68 -19.39
CA ILE A 291 18.97 21.51 -18.71
C ILE A 291 18.26 21.24 -17.39
N PRO A 292 18.04 22.21 -16.48
CA PRO A 292 17.24 21.96 -15.28
C PRO A 292 15.82 21.47 -15.59
N TYR A 293 15.18 21.99 -16.62
CA TYR A 293 13.88 21.50 -17.07
C TYR A 293 13.92 20.05 -17.55
N LEU A 294 14.91 19.66 -18.35
CA LEU A 294 15.10 18.28 -18.79
C LEU A 294 15.38 17.33 -17.61
N PHE A 295 16.21 17.76 -16.65
CA PHE A 295 16.47 17.03 -15.42
C PHE A 295 15.16 16.83 -14.62
N GLU A 296 14.35 17.87 -14.49
CA GLU A 296 13.05 17.81 -13.83
C GLU A 296 12.12 16.76 -14.49
N GLN A 297 12.04 16.75 -15.82
CA GLN A 297 11.22 15.78 -16.56
C GLN A 297 11.74 14.34 -16.39
N LEU A 298 13.06 14.14 -16.43
CA LEU A 298 13.68 12.83 -16.21
C LEU A 298 13.41 12.32 -14.79
N PHE A 299 13.47 13.20 -13.78
CA PHE A 299 13.08 12.86 -12.41
C PHE A 299 11.62 12.42 -12.30
N LYS A 300 10.70 13.19 -12.89
CA LYS A 300 9.26 12.86 -12.89
C LYS A 300 9.00 11.51 -13.56
N LEU A 301 9.64 11.24 -14.69
CA LEU A 301 9.51 9.99 -15.42
C LEU A 301 10.02 8.80 -14.58
N ASN A 302 11.25 8.90 -14.04
CA ASN A 302 11.83 7.84 -13.22
C ASN A 302 10.98 7.55 -11.98
N PHE A 303 10.48 8.59 -11.30
CA PHE A 303 9.62 8.42 -10.12
C PHE A 303 8.31 7.69 -10.46
N ARG A 304 7.68 8.02 -11.59
CA ARG A 304 6.47 7.32 -12.07
C ARG A 304 6.75 5.85 -12.36
N ILE A 305 7.88 5.55 -13.00
CA ILE A 305 8.30 4.17 -13.30
C ILE A 305 8.50 3.38 -12.00
N VAL A 306 9.19 3.96 -11.01
CA VAL A 306 9.39 3.33 -9.70
C VAL A 306 8.05 3.01 -9.02
N ASN A 307 7.13 3.97 -8.98
CA ASN A 307 5.81 3.75 -8.36
C ASN A 307 5.00 2.68 -9.08
N LEU A 308 5.02 2.67 -10.42
CA LEU A 308 4.35 1.66 -11.23
C LEU A 308 4.92 0.27 -10.94
N LEU A 309 6.25 0.13 -10.98
CA LEU A 309 6.95 -1.13 -10.71
C LEU A 309 6.65 -1.64 -9.29
N GLN A 310 6.66 -0.76 -8.28
CA GLN A 310 6.30 -1.13 -6.92
C GLN A 310 4.85 -1.61 -6.82
N SER A 311 3.91 -0.94 -7.49
CA SER A 311 2.49 -1.32 -7.48
C SER A 311 2.21 -2.67 -8.15
N LEU A 312 2.91 -2.97 -9.25
CA LEU A 312 2.78 -4.23 -9.97
C LEU A 312 3.43 -5.38 -9.21
N LEU A 313 4.57 -5.10 -8.55
CA LEU A 313 5.34 -6.11 -7.83
C LEU A 313 4.84 -6.36 -6.41
N LEU A 314 3.99 -5.51 -5.82
CA LEU A 314 3.47 -5.67 -4.44
C LEU A 314 1.99 -6.05 -4.35
N ARG A 315 1.27 -6.18 -5.48
CA ARG A 315 -0.05 -6.82 -5.55
C ARG A 315 0.05 -8.34 -5.40
#